data_AF-A0AB74R0S8-F1
#
_entry.id   AF-A0AB74R0S8-F1
#
_cell.length_a   1.000
_cell.length_b   1.000
_cell.length_c   1.000
_cell.angle_alpha   90.00
_cell.angle_beta   90.00
_cell.angle_gamma   90.00
#
_symmetry.space_group_name_H-M   'P 1'
#
loop_
_entity.id
_entity.type
_entity.pdbx_description
1 polymer ?
#
loop_
_entity_poly.entity_id
_entity_poly.type
_entity_poly.pdbx_seq_one_letter_code
_entity_poly.pdbx_strand_id
1 'polypeptide(L)' 'MNYHTKEELMEVLRVASSRIINCEKVQKKFSEETSHHTRFKNIIEAMYISKSLIMDEISKRD' A
#
# COMPACT_ATOMS: atom_id res chain seq x y z
N MET A 1 -16.95 12.47 10.28
CA MET A 1 -17.55 11.87 9.08
C MET A 1 -16.89 10.51 8.88
N ASN A 2 -17.66 9.42 9.02
CA ASN A 2 -17.24 8.12 8.53
C ASN A 2 -17.69 8.04 7.07
N TYR A 3 -16.83 8.48 6.16
CA TYR A 3 -17.14 8.51 4.72
C TYR A 3 -17.14 7.11 4.08
N HIS A 4 -16.63 6.10 4.79
CA HIS A 4 -16.50 4.74 4.32
C HIS A 4 -16.96 3.76 5.40
N THR A 5 -17.48 2.59 5.01
CA THR A 5 -17.78 1.50 5.96
C THR A 5 -16.52 0.73 6.33
N LYS A 6 -16.59 -0.10 7.38
CA LYS A 6 -15.46 -0.94 7.77
C LYS A 6 -15.12 -1.97 6.68
N GLU A 7 -16.15 -2.50 6.03
CA GLU A 7 -16.04 -3.45 4.92
C GLU A 7 -15.34 -2.82 3.71
N GLU A 8 -15.68 -1.57 3.38
CA GLU A 8 -14.99 -0.81 2.33
C GLU A 8 -13.50 -0.61 2.66
N LEU A 9 -13.17 -0.27 3.92
CA LEU A 9 -11.78 -0.15 4.35
C LEU A 9 -11.02 -1.47 4.28
N MET A 10 -11.65 -2.58 4.66
CA MET A 10 -11.06 -3.93 4.52
C MET A 10 -10.80 -4.30 3.06
N GLU A 11 -11.71 -3.95 2.15
CA GLU A 11 -11.53 -4.20 0.73
C GLU A 11 -10.39 -3.36 0.15
N VAL A 12 -10.33 -2.07 0.50
CA VAL A 12 -9.20 -1.20 0.11
C VAL A 12 -7.87 -1.74 0.67
N LEU A 13 -7.85 -2.22 1.91
CA LEU A 13 -6.68 -2.83 2.54
C LEU A 13 -6.19 -4.08 1.77
N ARG A 14 -7.13 -4.91 1.31
CA ARG A 14 -6.85 -6.11 0.50
C ARG A 14 -6.23 -5.72 -0.83
N VAL A 15 -6.83 -4.77 -1.54
CA VAL A 15 -6.34 -4.27 -2.83
C VAL A 15 -4.95 -3.64 -2.68
N ALA A 16 -4.76 -2.76 -1.68
CA ALA A 16 -3.48 -2.11 -1.40
C ALA A 16 -2.37 -3.13 -1.11
N SER A 17 -2.66 -4.15 -0.29
CA SER A 17 -1.69 -5.21 0.02
C SER A 17 -1.27 -5.99 -1.23
N SER A 18 -2.22 -6.33 -2.11
CA SER A 18 -1.90 -6.99 -3.38
C SER A 18 -1.05 -6.10 -4.30
N ARG A 19 -1.31 -4.78 -4.28
CA ARG A 19 -0.61 -3.82 -5.12
C ARG A 19 0.84 -3.63 -4.68
N ILE A 20 1.09 -3.57 -3.37
CA ILE A 20 2.43 -3.53 -2.77
C ILE A 20 3.26 -4.72 -3.29
N ILE A 21 2.75 -5.95 -3.13
CA ILE A 21 3.44 -7.17 -3.58
C ILE A 21 3.78 -7.11 -5.07
N ASN A 22 2.87 -6.62 -5.89
CA ASN A 22 3.12 -6.46 -7.33
C ASN A 22 4.19 -5.41 -7.63
N CYS A 23 4.18 -4.28 -6.93
CA CYS A 23 5.21 -3.25 -7.05
C CYS A 23 6.58 -3.77 -6.62
N GLU A 24 6.68 -4.53 -5.52
CA GLU A 24 7.92 -5.17 -5.09
C GLU A 24 8.46 -6.15 -6.12
N LYS A 25 7.59 -6.99 -6.70
CA LYS A 25 7.96 -7.93 -7.77
C LYS A 25 8.48 -7.21 -9.02
N VAL A 26 7.89 -6.07 -9.36
CA VAL A 26 8.32 -5.27 -10.51
C VAL A 26 9.62 -4.53 -10.20
N GLN A 27 9.77 -3.95 -9.01
CA GLN A 27 11.01 -3.27 -8.57
C GLN A 27 12.22 -4.20 -8.69
N LYS A 28 12.08 -5.47 -8.25
CA LYS A 28 13.14 -6.48 -8.31
C LYS A 28 13.64 -6.80 -9.72
N LYS A 29 12.90 -6.41 -10.77
CA LYS A 29 13.33 -6.57 -12.17
C LYS A 29 14.29 -5.48 -12.64
N PHE A 30 14.47 -4.41 -11.85
CA PHE A 30 15.32 -3.27 -12.19
C PHE A 30 16.52 -3.20 -11.25
N SER A 31 17.70 -2.88 -11.81
CA SER A 31 18.91 -2.60 -11.02
C SER A 31 18.68 -1.40 -10.08
N GLU A 32 19.28 -1.46 -8.88
CA GLU A 32 19.15 -0.43 -7.85
C GLU A 32 19.59 0.97 -8.31
N GLU A 33 20.53 1.01 -9.28
CA GLU A 33 21.04 2.25 -9.88
C GLU A 33 20.07 2.92 -10.85
N THR A 34 18.94 2.26 -11.18
CA THR A 34 17.97 2.79 -12.14
C THR A 34 16.93 3.70 -11.47
N SER A 35 16.48 4.70 -12.24
CA SER A 35 15.36 5.56 -11.84
C SER A 35 14.06 4.76 -11.61
N HIS A 36 13.85 3.66 -12.36
CA HIS A 36 12.71 2.76 -12.16
C HIS A 36 12.73 2.11 -10.78
N HIS A 37 13.88 1.57 -10.35
CA HIS A 37 14.01 0.96 -9.03
C HIS A 37 13.71 1.98 -7.92
N THR A 38 14.32 3.17 -7.99
CA THR A 38 14.10 4.26 -7.02
C THR A 38 12.63 4.70 -7.00
N ARG A 39 11.99 4.83 -8.16
CA ARG A 39 10.57 5.19 -8.25
C ARG A 39 9.67 4.15 -7.58
N PHE A 40 9.91 2.86 -7.82
CA PHE A 40 9.11 1.82 -7.18
C PHE A 40 9.35 1.77 -5.66
N LYS A 41 10.58 1.98 -5.19
CA LYS A 41 10.89 2.10 -3.76
C LYS A 41 9.98 3.15 -3.09
N ASN A 42 9.96 4.36 -3.64
CA ASN A 42 9.15 5.47 -3.09
C ASN A 42 7.64 5.16 -3.11
N ILE A 43 7.15 4.52 -4.17
CA ILE A 43 5.74 4.10 -4.26
C ILE A 43 5.41 3.04 -3.20
N ILE A 44 6.28 2.06 -3.01
CA ILE A 44 6.10 0.98 -2.03
C ILE A 44 6.07 1.56 -0.61
N GLU A 45 7.01 2.43 -0.27
CA GLU A 45 7.06 3.11 1.03
C GLU A 45 5.77 3.91 1.29
N ALA A 46 5.31 4.70 0.32
CA ALA A 46 4.05 5.44 0.44
C ALA A 46 2.84 4.51 0.61
N MET A 47 2.79 3.40 -0.13
CA MET A 47 1.70 2.42 0.01
C MET A 47 1.69 1.73 1.37
N TYR A 48 2.86 1.44 1.96
CA TYR A 48 2.95 0.90 3.32
C TYR A 48 2.43 1.90 4.38
N ILE A 49 2.73 3.19 4.22
CA ILE A 49 2.18 4.24 5.09
C ILE A 49 0.65 4.26 4.97
N SER A 50 0.12 4.33 3.74
CA SER A 50 -1.33 4.29 3.50
C SER A 50 -1.98 3.05 4.09
N LYS A 51 -1.35 1.87 3.94
CA LYS A 51 -1.81 0.62 4.53
C LYS A 51 -1.91 0.71 6.06
N SER A 52 -0.88 1.25 6.71
CA SER A 52 -0.85 1.43 8.16
C SER A 52 -1.98 2.35 8.65
N LEU A 53 -2.24 3.44 7.93
CA LEU A 53 -3.32 4.38 8.26
C LEU A 53 -4.69 3.73 8.12
N ILE A 54 -4.91 2.93 7.07
CA ILE A 54 -6.16 2.17 6.90
C ILE A 54 -6.36 1.17 8.03
N MET A 55 -5.30 0.44 8.42
CA MET A 55 -5.38 -0.52 9.52
C MET A 55 -5.70 0.16 10.85
N ASP A 56 -5.06 1.29 11.16
CA ASP A 56 -5.33 2.09 12.35
C ASP A 56 -6.79 2.58 12.39
N GLU A 57 -7.32 3.05 11.26
CA GLU A 57 -8.73 3.45 11.15
C GLU A 57 -9.70 2.27 11.32
N ILE A 58 -9.38 1.08 10.81
CA ILE A 58 -10.18 -0.13 11.05
C ILE A 58 -10.18 -0.49 12.53
N SER A 59 -9.02 -0.45 13.21
CA SER A 59 -8.91 -0.78 14.63
C SER A 59 -9.63 0.21 15.55
N LYS A 60 -9.77 1.48 15.16
CA LYS A 60 -10.57 2.47 15.90
C LYS A 60 -12.08 2.25 15.82
N ARG A 61 -12.53 1.39 14.89
CA ARG A 61 -13.94 1.07 14.66
C ARG A 61 -14.35 -0.28 15.23
N ASP A 62 -13.40 -1.00 15.83
CA ASP A 62 -13.63 -2.16 16.69
C ASP A 62 -14.01 -1.71 18.11
#